data_AF-A0A438FMX9-F1
#
_entry.id   AF-A0A438FMX9-F1
#
_cell.length_a   1.000
_cell.length_b   1.000
_cell.length_c   1.000
_cell.angle_alpha   90.00
_cell.angle_beta   90.00
_cell.angle_gamma   90.00
#
_symmetry.space_group_name_H-M   'P 1'
#
loop_
_entity.id
_entity.type
_entity.pdbx_description
1 polymer ?
#
loop_
_entity_poly.entity_id
_entity_poly.type
_entity_poly.pdbx_seq_one_letter_code
_entity_poly.pdbx_strand_id
1 'polypeptide(L)'
;MADKYGPIFCFHIGLRKTFLVSSWDAAKECFTTMDKAFATRPRSLAGKLMGYDHAMFGFSPYGTYWRDVRKLASVELLSNRQLELLNHVRDSEVKLFIKELYGNGYKMGTGLSWSR
;
A
#
# COMPACT_ATOMS: atom_id res chain seq x y z
N MET A 1 4.03 -16.49 -16.54
CA MET A 1 3.26 -15.79 -17.60
C MET A 1 4.16 -14.82 -18.37
N ALA A 2 4.89 -13.94 -17.68
CA ALA A 2 5.88 -13.07 -18.32
C ALA A 2 6.90 -13.84 -19.18
N ASP A 3 7.36 -15.02 -18.73
CA ASP A 3 8.31 -15.85 -19.50
C ASP A 3 7.74 -16.32 -20.85
N LYS A 4 6.42 -16.44 -20.97
CA LYS A 4 5.73 -16.93 -22.17
C LYS A 4 5.25 -15.80 -23.09
N TYR A 5 4.80 -14.69 -22.52
CA TYR A 5 4.17 -13.59 -23.25
C TYR A 5 5.04 -12.33 -23.36
N GLY A 6 6.23 -12.36 -22.76
CA GLY A 6 7.15 -11.23 -22.72
C GLY A 6 6.93 -10.30 -21.52
N PRO A 7 7.77 -9.26 -21.41
CA PRO A 7 7.79 -8.36 -20.25
C PRO A 7 6.56 -7.44 -20.15
N ILE A 8 5.81 -7.28 -21.24
CA ILE A 8 4.62 -6.44 -21.32
C ILE A 8 3.53 -7.22 -22.07
N PHE A 9 2.38 -7.44 -21.43
CA PHE A 9 1.25 -8.10 -22.09
C PHE A 9 -0.10 -7.68 -21.49
N CYS A 10 -1.18 -7.96 -22.23
CA CYS A 10 -2.55 -7.71 -21.77
C CYS A 10 -3.28 -9.02 -21.49
N PHE A 11 -4.12 -9.02 -20.46
CA PHE A 11 -5.07 -10.10 -20.19
C PHE A 11 -6.35 -9.55 -19.56
N HIS A 12 -7.34 -10.40 -19.29
CA HIS A 12 -8.60 -9.97 -18.67
C HIS A 12 -8.66 -10.41 -17.21
N ILE A 13 -8.91 -9.48 -16.30
CA ILE A 13 -9.31 -9.75 -14.92
C ILE A 13 -10.83 -9.59 -14.85
N GLY A 14 -11.54 -10.71 -14.90
CA GLY A 14 -12.99 -10.71 -15.10
C GLY A 14 -13.36 -10.02 -16.41
N LEU A 15 -14.16 -8.96 -16.33
CA LEU A 15 -14.60 -8.17 -17.50
C LEU A 15 -13.64 -7.02 -17.86
N ARG A 16 -12.58 -6.80 -17.10
CA ARG A 16 -11.66 -5.67 -17.31
C ARG A 16 -10.39 -6.13 -18.00
N LYS A 17 -10.03 -5.49 -19.11
CA LYS A 17 -8.72 -5.64 -19.72
C LYS A 17 -7.67 -4.98 -18.83
N THR A 18 -6.62 -5.74 -18.50
CA THR A 18 -5.52 -5.33 -17.64
C THR A 18 -4.22 -5.42 -18.42
N PHE A 19 -3.45 -4.34 -18.31
CA PHE A 19 -2.10 -4.24 -18.86
C PHE A 19 -1.11 -4.62 -17.74
N LEU A 20 -0.28 -5.64 -17.99
CA LEU A 20 0.75 -6.08 -17.06
C LEU A 20 2.12 -5.62 -17.53
N VAL A 21 2.88 -5.06 -16.60
CA VAL A 21 4.29 -4.73 -16.76
C VAL A 21 5.09 -5.60 -15.80
N SER A 22 6.07 -6.33 -16.31
CA SER A 22 6.87 -7.29 -15.55
C SER A 22 8.39 -7.09 -15.69
N SER A 23 8.84 -6.11 -16.47
CA SER A 23 10.24 -5.68 -16.50
C SER A 23 10.45 -4.36 -15.76
N TRP A 24 11.64 -4.22 -15.16
CA TRP A 24 12.04 -2.99 -14.47
C TRP A 24 12.13 -1.80 -15.43
N ASP A 25 12.70 -1.98 -16.63
CA ASP A 25 12.84 -0.90 -17.61
C ASP A 25 11.49 -0.32 -18.02
N ALA A 26 10.49 -1.18 -18.27
CA ALA A 26 9.14 -0.74 -18.61
C ALA A 26 8.44 -0.10 -17.41
N ALA A 27 8.59 -0.64 -16.20
CA ALA A 27 8.03 -0.04 -14.99
C ALA A 27 8.62 1.36 -14.74
N LYS A 28 9.94 1.52 -14.95
CA LYS A 28 10.62 2.81 -14.86
C LYS A 28 10.01 3.81 -15.83
N GLU A 29 9.88 3.45 -17.11
CA GLU A 29 9.27 4.33 -18.12
C GLU A 29 7.83 4.75 -17.74
N CYS A 30 7.01 3.80 -17.27
CA CYS A 30 5.63 4.07 -16.82
C CYS A 30 5.57 5.06 -15.64
N PHE A 31 6.49 4.96 -14.68
CA PHE A 31 6.45 5.74 -13.43
C PHE A 31 7.40 6.93 -13.39
N THR A 32 8.25 7.14 -14.42
CA THR A 32 9.09 8.34 -14.55
C THR A 32 8.68 9.20 -15.74
N THR A 33 8.63 8.63 -16.94
CA THR A 33 8.42 9.38 -18.18
C THR A 33 6.94 9.57 -18.48
N MET A 34 6.14 8.55 -18.16
CA MET A 34 4.69 8.52 -18.40
C MET A 34 3.89 8.56 -17.09
N ASP A 35 4.50 9.05 -16.01
CA ASP A 35 3.96 9.01 -14.65
C ASP A 35 2.53 9.56 -14.55
N LYS A 36 2.25 10.68 -15.24
CA LYS A 36 0.94 11.32 -15.29
C LYS A 36 -0.12 10.46 -15.98
N ALA A 37 0.26 9.68 -17.00
CA ALA A 37 -0.66 8.80 -17.72
C ALA A 37 -1.11 7.62 -16.83
N PHE A 38 -0.22 7.15 -15.95
CA PHE A 38 -0.47 6.04 -15.02
C PHE A 38 -0.88 6.49 -13.60
N ALA A 39 -0.95 7.80 -13.35
CA ALA A 39 -1.28 8.33 -12.03
C ALA A 39 -2.75 8.10 -11.64
N THR A 40 -3.66 8.08 -12.60
CA THR A 40 -5.10 7.88 -12.34
C THR A 40 -5.41 6.45 -11.92
N ARG A 41 -6.22 6.28 -10.87
CA ARG A 41 -6.68 4.97 -10.39
C ARG A 41 -7.97 4.52 -11.10
N PRO A 42 -8.06 3.25 -11.53
CA PRO A 42 -9.29 2.71 -12.07
C PRO A 42 -10.42 2.75 -11.03
N ARG A 43 -11.61 3.19 -11.44
CA ARG A 43 -12.79 3.22 -10.56
C ARG A 43 -13.20 1.82 -10.15
N SER A 44 -13.42 1.61 -8.86
CA SER A 44 -13.86 0.35 -8.27
C SER A 44 -15.01 0.60 -7.29
N LEU A 45 -15.84 -0.41 -7.03
CA LEU A 45 -16.92 -0.28 -6.05
C LEU A 45 -16.37 -0.01 -4.64
N ALA A 46 -15.22 -0.61 -4.30
CA ALA A 46 -14.47 -0.33 -3.09
C ALA A 46 -14.06 1.15 -2.97
N GLY A 47 -13.50 1.73 -4.04
CA GLY A 47 -13.16 3.15 -4.09
C GLY A 47 -14.38 4.06 -3.92
N LYS A 48 -15.54 3.64 -4.45
CA LYS A 48 -16.81 4.37 -4.27
C LYS A 48 -17.30 4.32 -2.82
N LEU A 49 -17.41 3.12 -2.24
CA LEU A 49 -18.06 2.89 -0.95
C LEU A 49 -17.14 3.18 0.25
N MET A 50 -15.90 2.70 0.20
CA MET A 50 -14.93 2.87 1.29
C MET A 50 -14.04 4.10 1.10
N GLY A 51 -13.89 4.56 -0.14
CA GLY A 51 -13.00 5.66 -0.52
C GLY A 51 -13.67 7.03 -0.58
N TYR A 52 -14.84 7.23 0.05
CA TYR A 52 -15.62 8.47 0.00
C TYR A 52 -15.85 8.95 -1.45
N ASP A 53 -16.48 8.10 -2.26
CA ASP A 53 -16.63 8.32 -3.70
C ASP A 53 -15.31 8.68 -4.42
N HIS A 54 -14.25 7.94 -4.12
CA HIS A 54 -12.91 8.15 -4.69
C HIS A 54 -12.25 9.48 -4.25
N ALA A 55 -12.66 10.10 -3.14
CA ALA A 55 -11.93 11.23 -2.56
C ALA A 55 -10.74 10.78 -1.69
N MET A 56 -10.70 9.53 -1.22
CA MET A 56 -9.58 9.02 -0.42
C MET A 56 -8.24 9.11 -1.17
N PHE A 57 -7.19 9.54 -0.45
CA PHE A 57 -5.83 9.78 -0.97
C PHE A 57 -5.30 8.67 -1.92
N GLY A 58 -5.53 7.40 -1.59
CA GLY A 58 -5.06 6.25 -2.39
C GLY A 58 -5.92 5.90 -3.61
N PHE A 59 -7.20 6.32 -3.64
CA PHE A 59 -8.17 5.96 -4.68
C PHE A 59 -8.57 7.12 -5.59
N SER A 60 -8.15 8.34 -5.27
CA SER A 60 -8.55 9.52 -6.04
C SER A 60 -7.95 9.54 -7.45
N PRO A 61 -8.75 9.89 -8.47
CA PRO A 61 -8.22 10.09 -9.82
C PRO A 61 -7.24 11.26 -9.83
N TYR A 62 -6.29 11.23 -10.75
CA TYR A 62 -5.31 12.31 -10.86
C TYR A 62 -6.00 13.63 -11.20
N GLY A 63 -5.70 14.68 -10.44
CA GLY A 63 -6.34 15.99 -10.58
C GLY A 63 -5.67 17.04 -9.69
N THR A 64 -6.23 18.24 -9.63
CA THR A 64 -5.81 19.28 -8.67
C THR A 64 -5.95 18.79 -7.24
N TYR A 65 -7.13 18.29 -6.87
CA TYR A 65 -7.42 17.75 -5.55
C TYR A 65 -6.37 16.71 -5.08
N TRP A 66 -6.12 15.67 -5.88
CA TRP A 66 -5.14 14.64 -5.51
C TRP A 66 -3.72 15.21 -5.34
N ARG A 67 -3.31 16.18 -6.17
CA ARG A 67 -1.99 16.84 -6.05
C ARG A 67 -1.89 17.63 -4.74
N ASP A 68 -2.93 18.35 -4.36
CA ASP A 68 -2.96 19.14 -3.14
C ASP A 68 -2.92 18.25 -1.89
N VAL A 69 -3.74 17.19 -1.87
CA VAL A 69 -3.73 16.20 -0.78
C VAL A 69 -2.36 15.50 -0.70
N ARG A 70 -1.76 15.13 -1.85
CA ARG A 70 -0.41 14.52 -1.87
C ARG A 70 0.65 15.46 -1.31
N LYS A 71 0.61 16.75 -1.67
CA LYS A 71 1.53 17.76 -1.15
C LYS A 71 1.37 17.90 0.35
N LEU A 72 0.13 18.02 0.84
CA LEU A 72 -0.18 18.11 2.26
C LEU A 72 0.36 16.88 3.03
N ALA A 73 0.05 15.67 2.57
CA ALA A 73 0.51 14.45 3.20
C ALA A 73 2.05 14.34 3.22
N SER A 74 2.71 14.73 2.12
CA SER A 74 4.18 14.65 2.02
C SER A 74 4.87 15.63 2.97
N VAL A 75 4.33 16.84 3.14
CA VAL A 75 4.95 17.89 3.96
C VAL A 75 4.58 17.75 5.43
N GLU A 76 3.31 17.51 5.74
CA GLU A 76 2.80 17.61 7.11
C GLU A 76 2.70 16.28 7.84
N LEU A 77 2.66 15.14 7.13
CA LEU A 77 2.54 13.82 7.75
C LEU A 77 3.80 12.97 7.56
N LEU A 78 4.35 12.98 6.35
CA LEU A 78 5.43 12.07 5.93
C LEU A 78 6.78 12.77 5.78
N SER A 79 6.93 13.99 6.30
CA SER A 79 8.23 14.68 6.31
C SER A 79 9.18 14.08 7.34
N ASN A 80 10.49 14.15 7.08
CA ASN A 80 11.52 13.65 8.00
C ASN A 80 11.35 14.19 9.42
N ARG A 81 11.06 15.49 9.55
CA ARG A 81 10.78 16.13 10.85
C ARG A 81 9.63 15.45 11.58
N GLN A 82 8.51 15.20 10.91
CA GLN A 82 7.35 14.58 11.55
C GLN A 82 7.62 13.13 11.92
N LEU A 83 8.37 12.42 11.08
CA LEU A 83 8.80 11.06 11.36
C LEU A 83 9.71 11.00 12.61
N GLU A 84 10.64 11.93 12.76
CA GLU A 84 11.50 12.04 13.94
C GLU A 84 10.69 12.36 15.20
N LEU A 85 9.77 13.32 15.13
CA LEU A 85 8.89 13.69 16.25
C LEU A 85 8.06 12.49 16.74
N LEU A 86 7.52 11.69 15.81
CA LEU A 86 6.71 10.51 16.10
C LEU A 86 7.53 9.22 16.30
N ASN A 87 8.86 9.30 16.32
CA ASN A 87 9.70 8.10 16.42
C ASN A 87 9.45 7.33 17.72
N HIS A 88 9.31 8.06 18.83
CA HIS A 88 9.07 7.46 20.15
C HIS A 88 7.78 6.61 20.21
N VAL A 89 6.73 7.03 19.50
CA VAL A 89 5.46 6.27 19.42
C VAL A 89 5.69 4.94 18.71
N ARG A 90 6.40 4.95 17.58
CA ARG A 90 6.71 3.72 16.84
C ARG A 90 7.57 2.78 17.69
N ASP A 91 8.57 3.31 18.39
CA ASP A 91 9.40 2.52 19.29
C ASP A 91 8.60 1.89 20.42
N SER A 92 7.63 2.61 21.01
CA SER A 92 6.76 2.04 22.06
C SER A 92 5.83 0.96 21.51
N GLU A 93 5.19 1.18 20.37
CA GLU A 93 4.27 0.20 19.76
C GLU A 93 5.00 -1.09 19.38
N VAL A 94 6.21 -0.98 18.82
CA VAL A 94 7.03 -2.16 18.48
C VAL A 94 7.46 -2.92 19.74
N LYS A 95 7.88 -2.22 20.79
CA LYS A 95 8.24 -2.87 22.07
C LYS A 95 7.04 -3.58 22.71
N LEU A 96 5.86 -2.96 22.68
CA LEU A 96 4.61 -3.55 23.17
C LEU A 96 4.26 -4.81 22.37
N PHE A 97 4.26 -4.70 21.04
CA PHE A 97 3.99 -5.83 20.16
C PHE A 97 4.93 -7.01 20.42
N ILE A 98 6.23 -6.76 20.55
CA ILE A 98 7.23 -7.79 20.87
C ILE A 98 6.93 -8.42 22.25
N LYS A 99 6.64 -7.60 23.27
CA LYS A 99 6.32 -8.09 24.61
C LYS A 99 5.08 -8.99 24.61
N GLU A 100 4.04 -8.61 23.87
CA GLU A 100 2.82 -9.41 23.73
C GLU A 100 3.07 -10.73 23.00
N LEU A 101 3.85 -10.71 21.92
CA LEU A 101 4.24 -11.92 21.20
C LEU A 101 4.94 -12.92 22.13
N TYR A 102 5.95 -12.47 22.89
CA TYR A 102 6.65 -13.34 23.83
C TYR A 102 5.75 -13.78 24.99
N GLY A 103 4.97 -12.87 25.57
CA GLY A 103 4.04 -13.19 26.65
C GLY A 103 2.98 -14.22 26.26
N ASN A 104 2.48 -14.19 25.02
CA ASN A 104 1.56 -15.19 24.49
C ASN A 104 2.25 -16.52 24.16
N GLY A 105 3.51 -16.48 23.70
CA GLY A 105 4.33 -17.69 23.51
C GLY A 105 4.52 -18.49 24.81
N TYR A 106 4.75 -17.81 25.94
CA TYR A 106 4.85 -18.46 27.26
C TYR A 106 3.51 -19.04 27.76
N LYS A 107 2.38 -18.40 27.43
CA LYS A 107 1.03 -18.92 27.77
C LYS A 107 0.66 -20.15 26.93
N MET A 108 1.07 -20.22 25.67
CA MET A 108 0.89 -21.41 24.84
C MET A 108 1.81 -22.57 25.27
N GLY A 109 3.03 -22.28 25.75
CA GLY A 109 3.97 -23.31 26.25
C GLY A 109 3.58 -23.95 27.58
N THR A 110 2.81 -23.25 28.42
CA THR A 110 2.37 -23.74 29.75
C THR A 110 0.94 -24.33 29.75
N GLY A 111 0.20 -24.22 28.65
CA GLY A 111 -1.14 -24.78 28.47
C GLY A 111 -1.22 -26.25 28.05
N LEU A 112 -0.10 -26.91 27.76
CA LEU A 112 -0.03 -28.35 27.46
C LEU A 112 0.28 -29.18 28.72
N SER A 113 -0.44 -28.93 29.81
CA SER A 113 -0.59 -29.93 30.87
C SER A 113 -1.67 -30.91 30.42
N TRP A 114 -1.28 -31.92 29.64
CA TRP A 114 -2.16 -33.06 29.36
C TRP A 114 -2.54 -33.72 30.70
N SER A 115 -3.83 -33.59 31.04
CA SER A 115 -4.47 -34.41 32.08
C SER A 115 -4.25 -35.88 31.76
N ARG A 116 -3.83 -36.63 32.79
CA ARG A 116 -3.89 -38.09 32.83
C ARG A 116 -5.32 -38.58 32.62
#